data_AF-A0AAJ5MFQ4-F1
#
_entry.id   AF-A0AAJ5MFQ4-F1
#
_cell.length_a   1.000
_cell.length_b   1.000
_cell.length_c   1.000
_cell.angle_alpha   90.00
_cell.angle_beta   90.00
_cell.angle_gamma   90.00
#
_symmetry.space_group_name_H-M   'P 1'
#
loop_
_entity.id
_entity.type
_entity.pdbx_description
1 polymer ?
#
loop_
_entity_poly.entity_id
_entity_poly.type
_entity_poly.pdbx_seq_one_letter_code
_entity_poly.pdbx_strand_id
1 'polypeptide(L)' 'MSAACYAKARAGKIPNFTGIDSPYEPPTQPDLHLRADHEEVSVLAEQVLAWLEARD' A
#
# COMPACT_ATOMS: atom_id res chain seq x y z
N MET A 1 -5.73 4.81 2.66
CA MET A 1 -6.37 6.00 2.06
C MET A 1 -7.88 5.83 2.12
N SER A 2 -8.66 6.77 2.66
CA SER A 2 -10.11 6.58 2.78
C SER A 2 -10.83 6.82 1.45
N ALA A 3 -11.99 6.19 1.27
CA ALA A 3 -12.85 6.39 0.08
C ALA A 3 -13.18 7.87 -0.16
N ALA A 4 -13.28 8.67 0.91
CA ALA A 4 -13.51 10.10 0.84
C ALA A 4 -12.36 10.87 0.14
N CYS A 5 -11.10 10.44 0.28
CA CYS A 5 -9.97 11.06 -0.39
C CYS A 5 -10.00 10.79 -1.90
N TYR A 6 -10.24 9.54 -2.31
CA TYR A 6 -10.36 9.17 -3.73
C TYR A 6 -11.53 9.89 -4.41
N ALA A 7 -12.68 10.03 -3.74
CA ALA A 7 -13.82 10.75 -4.29
C ALA A 7 -13.50 12.24 -4.55
N LYS A 8 -12.81 12.90 -3.63
CA LYS A 8 -12.38 14.29 -3.79
C LYS A 8 -11.35 14.46 -4.90
N ALA A 9 -10.39 13.54 -4.98
CA ALA A 9 -9.35 13.56 -6.01
C ALA A 9 -9.93 13.33 -7.41
N ARG A 10 -10.85 12.36 -7.58
CA ARG A 10 -11.57 12.16 -8.86
C ARG A 10 -12.44 13.36 -9.25
N ALA A 11 -12.91 14.13 -8.27
CA ALA A 11 -13.62 15.39 -8.51
C ALA A 11 -12.70 16.58 -8.80
N GLY A 12 -11.38 16.38 -8.95
CA GLY A 12 -10.39 17.42 -9.23
C GLY A 12 -10.07 18.35 -8.06
N LYS A 13 -10.48 17.98 -6.82
CA LYS A 13 -10.32 18.84 -5.63
C LYS A 13 -9.00 18.64 -4.91
N ILE A 14 -8.24 17.59 -5.26
CA ILE A 14 -6.93 17.30 -4.69
C ILE A 14 -5.97 17.09 -5.87
N PRO A 15 -5.03 18.02 -6.11
CA PRO A 15 -4.06 17.88 -7.19
C PRO A 15 -2.94 16.91 -6.80
N ASN A 16 -2.27 16.34 -7.80
CA ASN A 16 -1.11 15.46 -7.66
C ASN A 16 -1.40 14.22 -6.79
N PHE A 17 -2.60 13.68 -6.92
CA PHE A 17 -3.04 12.51 -6.19
C PHE A 17 -2.49 11.23 -6.82
N THR A 18 -1.73 10.48 -6.03
CA THR A 18 -1.11 9.23 -6.47
C THR A 18 -2.16 8.19 -6.88
N GLY A 19 -1.98 7.61 -8.06
CA GLY A 19 -2.91 6.66 -8.68
C GLY A 19 -4.10 7.30 -9.40
N ILE A 20 -4.19 8.63 -9.49
CA ILE A 20 -5.17 9.35 -10.33
C ILE A 20 -4.45 10.24 -11.35
N ASP A 21 -3.87 11.34 -10.91
CA ASP A 21 -3.19 12.35 -11.73
C ASP A 21 -1.68 12.44 -11.45
N SER A 22 -1.19 11.64 -10.50
CA SER A 22 0.23 11.42 -10.24
C SER A 22 0.55 9.91 -10.23
N PRO A 23 1.69 9.46 -10.80
CA PRO A 23 2.07 8.06 -10.80
C PRO A 23 2.46 7.57 -9.40
N TYR A 24 2.25 6.27 -9.16
CA TYR A 24 2.92 5.56 -8.07
C TYR A 24 4.07 4.77 -8.68
N GLU A 25 5.28 4.91 -8.11
CA GLU A 25 6.46 4.15 -8.52
C GLU A 25 6.67 3.00 -7.53
N PRO A 26 6.41 1.73 -7.93
CA PRO A 26 6.61 0.59 -7.06
C PRO A 26 8.09 0.46 -6.65
N PRO A 27 8.39 0.04 -5.41
CA PRO A 27 9.76 -0.25 -5.00
C PRO A 27 10.37 -1.34 -5.89
N THR A 28 11.60 -1.11 -6.39
CA THR A 28 12.31 -2.08 -7.23
C THR A 28 12.93 -3.23 -6.41
N GLN A 29 13.29 -2.95 -5.16
CA GLN A 29 13.89 -3.92 -4.23
C GLN A 29 13.26 -3.78 -2.84
N PRO A 30 11.98 -4.19 -2.68
CA PRO A 30 11.36 -4.21 -1.37
C PRO A 30 11.95 -5.33 -0.51
N ASP A 31 12.21 -5.01 0.75
CA ASP A 31 12.58 -5.97 1.80
C ASP A 31 11.53 -7.06 2.00
N LEU A 32 10.25 -6.68 1.94
CA LEU A 32 9.08 -7.56 2.03
C LEU A 32 7.91 -6.94 1.24
N HIS A 33 7.17 -7.74 0.46
CA HIS A 33 5.99 -7.30 -0.29
C HIS A 33 4.74 -8.01 0.22
N LEU A 34 3.80 -7.25 0.79
CA LEU A 34 2.54 -7.75 1.35
C LEU A 34 1.39 -7.60 0.35
N ARG A 35 0.71 -8.71 0.02
CA ARG A 35 -0.39 -8.79 -0.95
C ARG A 35 -1.75 -8.67 -0.26
N ALA A 36 -2.11 -7.46 0.18
CA ALA A 36 -3.36 -7.20 0.90
C ALA A 36 -4.64 -7.37 0.05
N ASP A 37 -4.48 -7.57 -1.26
CA ASP A 37 -5.53 -7.95 -2.20
C ASP A 37 -5.81 -9.46 -2.24
N HIS A 38 -4.95 -10.28 -1.62
CA HIS A 38 -5.06 -11.74 -1.62
C HIS A 38 -5.14 -12.39 -0.25
N GLU A 39 -4.69 -11.69 0.80
CA GLU A 39 -4.56 -12.24 2.15
C GLU A 39 -5.29 -11.39 3.18
N GLU A 40 -5.72 -12.03 4.26
CA GLU A 40 -6.29 -11.37 5.42
C GLU A 40 -5.24 -10.56 6.19
N VAL A 41 -5.69 -9.49 6.86
CA VAL A 41 -4.79 -8.58 7.59
C VAL A 41 -3.97 -9.31 8.66
N SER A 42 -4.57 -10.28 9.35
CA SER A 42 -3.86 -11.07 10.36
C SER A 42 -2.71 -11.89 9.77
N VAL A 43 -2.94 -12.50 8.59
CA VAL A 43 -1.92 -13.28 7.88
C VAL A 43 -0.77 -12.38 7.42
N LEU A 44 -1.08 -11.21 6.89
CA LEU A 44 -0.04 -10.24 6.51
C LEU A 44 0.78 -9.74 7.71
N ALA A 45 0.15 -9.56 8.87
CA ALA A 45 0.86 -9.17 10.09
C ALA A 45 1.82 -10.28 10.55
N GLU A 46 1.39 -11.54 10.51
CA GLU A 46 2.25 -12.69 10.82
C GLU A 46 3.44 -12.80 9.85
N GLN A 47 3.25 -12.51 8.55
CA GLN A 47 4.35 -12.47 7.57
C GLN A 47 5.42 -11.44 7.94
N VAL A 48 5.02 -10.26 8.45
CA VAL A 48 5.97 -9.23 8.90
C VAL A 48 6.76 -9.72 10.11
N LEU A 49 6.09 -10.34 11.09
CA LEU A 49 6.75 -10.86 12.29
C LEU A 49 7.76 -11.96 11.94
N ALA A 50 7.36 -12.93 11.13
CA ALA A 50 8.24 -14.01 10.70
C ALA A 50 9.46 -13.48 9.91
N TRP A 51 9.27 -12.44 9.09
CA TRP A 51 10.36 -11.81 8.36
C TRP A 51 11.35 -11.08 9.28
N LEU A 52 10.86 -10.46 10.38
CA LEU A 52 11.71 -9.81 11.38
C LEU A 52 12.49 -10.85 12.19
N GLU A 53 11.84 -11.92 12.65
CA GLU A 53 12.47 -13.00 13.44
C GLU A 53 13.58 -13.70 12.66
N ALA A 54 13.46 -13.85 11.35
CA ALA A 54 14.48 -14.47 10.50
C ALA A 54 15.75 -13.61 10.33
N ARG A 55 15.77 -12.38 10.86
CA ARG A 55 16.87 -11.41 10.73
C ARG A 55 17.61 -11.16 12.04
N ASP A 56 17.12 -11.71 13.15
CA ASP A 56 17.82 -11.80 14.44
C ASP A 56 18.78 -13.00 14.46
#